data_AF-A0A9J8D8D1-F1
#
_entry.id   AF-A0A9J8D8D1-F1
#
_cell.length_a   1.000
_cell.length_b   1.000
_cell.length_c   1.000
_cell.angle_alpha   90.00
_cell.angle_beta   90.00
_cell.angle_gamma   90.00
#
_symmetry.space_group_name_H-M   'P 1'
#
loop_
_entity.id
_entity.type
_entity.pdbx_description
1 polymer ?
#
loop_
_entity_poly.entity_id
_entity_poly.type
_entity_poly.pdbx_seq_one_letter_code
_entity_poly.pdbx_strand_id
1 'polypeptide(L)'
;MGVWIASHSWAMNQQLPREPGIRKIGTIIGIADRLLSLPRFNEFVFNKAKGTADAGHNDKAVSDVQNKNETCNQDCDYCSLMTAEDIINESPTNSFAVYSAIYTIAHALHKVLQCDMNECHKNITVKPYMVPFSNCSVECKAGYSRQPEGFHSCCFTCKKWDPYTCFPCAESEWSDEGSTTCKTRSVVYPQFTEIPSIIVMISTACLIILLFAIFCLFAYNYDTPVVKSAGGSMCFLMLASLILSSVSVLFFFEKPTSLFCLLRNAIFTFFFTVCISCLTVRSFQIFYIVLFSTYTFKVKIY
;
A
#
# COMPACT_ATOMS: atom_id res chain seq x y z
N MET A 1 19.95 38.07 -0.11
CA MET A 1 19.05 37.95 1.07
C MET A 1 17.80 37.22 0.59
N GLY A 2 17.50 36.04 1.14
CA GLY A 2 16.33 35.25 0.73
C GLY A 2 15.05 35.72 1.42
N VAL A 3 13.90 35.51 0.79
CA VAL A 3 12.58 35.66 1.43
C VAL A 3 12.06 34.26 1.73
N TRP A 4 11.67 34.02 2.97
CA TRP A 4 11.18 32.73 3.46
C TRP A 4 9.68 32.82 3.74
N ILE A 5 8.94 31.79 3.37
CA ILE A 5 7.53 31.64 3.73
C ILE A 5 7.46 30.64 4.89
N ALA A 6 7.11 31.14 6.08
CA ALA A 6 7.03 30.32 7.28
C ALA A 6 5.67 29.62 7.39
N SER A 7 5.71 28.32 7.70
CA SER A 7 4.51 27.55 8.09
C SER A 7 3.93 28.07 9.41
N HIS A 8 2.69 27.70 9.72
CA HIS A 8 2.02 28.11 10.97
C HIS A 8 2.89 27.85 12.22
N SER A 9 3.49 26.68 12.31
CA SER A 9 4.35 26.29 13.43
C SER A 9 5.62 27.14 13.54
N TRP A 10 6.23 27.53 12.42
CA TRP A 10 7.42 28.39 12.42
C TRP A 10 7.04 29.84 12.73
N ALA A 11 5.97 30.34 12.10
CA ALA A 11 5.46 31.70 12.29
C ALA A 11 5.02 31.98 13.73
N MET A 12 4.47 30.99 14.43
CA MET A 12 3.96 31.12 15.81
C MET A 12 4.98 30.73 16.89
N ASN A 13 6.17 30.25 16.53
CA ASN A 13 7.15 29.80 17.50
C ASN A 13 7.80 30.99 18.22
N GLN A 14 7.67 31.05 19.55
CA GLN A 14 8.23 32.15 20.35
C GLN A 14 9.75 32.02 20.60
N GLN A 15 10.33 30.83 20.41
CA GLN A 15 11.75 30.55 20.62
C GLN A 15 12.57 30.81 19.36
N LEU A 16 12.05 30.51 18.16
CA LEU A 16 12.78 30.65 16.90
C LEU A 16 13.32 32.07 16.61
N PRO A 17 12.62 33.18 16.94
CA PRO A 17 13.17 34.53 16.79
C PRO A 17 14.34 34.84 17.73
N ARG A 18 14.51 34.04 18.81
CA ARG A 18 15.57 34.19 19.81
C ARG A 18 16.81 33.36 19.49
N GLU A 19 16.73 32.44 18.52
CA GLU A 19 17.85 31.60 18.10
C GLU A 19 19.00 32.42 17.47
N PRO A 20 20.26 32.19 17.87
CA PRO A 20 21.39 32.93 17.35
C PRO A 20 21.58 32.65 15.85
N GLY A 21 21.59 33.71 15.06
CA GLY A 21 21.79 33.64 13.60
C GLY A 21 20.50 33.68 12.78
N ILE A 22 19.31 33.59 13.39
CA ILE A 22 18.03 33.68 12.65
C ILE A 22 17.89 34.99 11.87
N ARG A 23 18.45 36.09 12.38
CA ARG A 23 18.43 37.40 11.70
C ARG A 23 19.24 37.45 10.40
N LYS A 24 20.13 36.47 10.16
CA LYS A 24 21.00 36.43 8.97
C LYS A 24 20.32 35.76 7.77
N ILE A 25 19.22 35.03 7.96
CA ILE A 25 18.61 34.23 6.87
C ILE A 25 17.77 35.06 5.89
N GLY A 26 17.41 36.29 6.28
CA GLY A 26 16.64 37.22 5.45
C GLY A 26 15.23 37.47 5.99
N THR A 27 14.33 37.91 5.11
CA THR A 27 12.95 38.26 5.48
C THR A 27 12.09 37.01 5.61
N ILE A 28 11.32 36.89 6.68
CA ILE A 28 10.42 35.77 6.92
C ILE A 28 8.98 36.30 6.91
N ILE A 29 8.12 35.74 6.06
CA ILE A 29 6.70 36.05 5.98
C ILE A 29 5.94 34.80 6.42
N GLY A 30 5.26 34.86 7.56
CA GLY A 30 4.49 33.76 8.11
C GLY A 30 2.99 33.95 7.94
N ILE A 31 2.26 32.84 7.81
CA ILE A 31 0.80 32.82 7.92
C ILE A 31 0.46 32.29 9.31
N ALA A 32 -0.31 33.08 10.05
CA ALA A 32 -0.64 32.85 11.44
C ALA A 32 -2.13 33.13 11.67
N ASP A 33 -2.80 32.27 12.43
CA ASP A 33 -4.18 32.51 12.86
C ASP A 33 -4.25 33.79 13.71
N ARG A 34 -5.37 34.52 13.61
CA ARG A 34 -5.56 35.69 14.47
C ARG A 34 -5.64 35.23 15.92
N LEU A 35 -4.77 35.78 16.76
CA LEU A 35 -4.88 35.62 18.20
C LEU A 35 -6.13 36.34 18.70
N LEU A 36 -7.19 35.56 18.92
CA LEU A 36 -8.44 36.05 19.49
C LEU A 36 -8.38 35.86 21.01
N SER A 37 -8.35 36.98 21.74
CA SER A 37 -8.40 36.95 23.19
C SER A 37 -9.82 36.65 23.67
N LEU A 38 -9.93 35.75 24.64
CA LEU A 38 -11.20 35.43 25.29
C LEU A 38 -11.45 36.44 26.42
N PRO A 39 -12.47 37.31 26.31
CA PRO A 39 -12.76 38.26 27.38
C PRO A 39 -13.09 37.49 28.67
N ARG A 40 -12.50 37.92 29.79
CA ARG A 40 -12.63 37.34 31.15
C ARG A 40 -11.95 35.98 31.38
N PHE A 41 -11.30 35.39 30.38
CA PHE A 41 -10.53 34.15 30.58
C PHE A 41 -9.41 34.35 31.60
N ASN A 42 -8.70 35.48 31.54
CA ASN A 42 -7.64 35.80 32.50
C ASN A 42 -8.20 35.89 33.93
N GLU A 43 -9.36 36.54 34.12
CA GLU A 43 -10.05 36.66 35.43
C GLU A 43 -10.41 35.28 35.99
N PHE A 44 -10.90 34.37 35.13
CA PHE A 44 -11.18 32.99 35.50
C PHE A 44 -9.91 32.23 35.93
N VAL A 45 -8.81 32.37 35.19
CA VAL A 45 -7.52 31.74 35.55
C VAL A 45 -7.00 32.26 36.88
N PHE A 46 -7.03 33.58 37.11
CA PHE A 46 -6.63 34.19 38.38
C PHE A 46 -7.49 33.71 39.55
N ASN A 47 -8.81 33.66 39.40
CA ASN A 47 -9.71 33.20 40.45
C ASN A 47 -9.51 31.71 40.78
N LYS A 48 -9.24 30.87 39.78
CA LYS A 48 -8.99 29.44 39.99
C LYS A 48 -7.64 29.19 40.66
N ALA A 49 -6.59 29.89 40.22
CA ALA A 49 -5.27 29.82 40.85
C ALA A 49 -5.30 30.29 42.32
N LYS A 50 -6.12 31.29 42.64
CA LYS A 50 -6.35 31.75 44.02
C LYS A 50 -7.12 30.73 44.86
N GLY A 51 -8.14 30.08 44.30
CA GLY A 51 -8.90 29.03 44.98
C GLY A 51 -8.07 27.80 45.36
N THR A 52 -7.04 27.47 44.59
CA THR A 52 -6.05 26.43 44.94
C THR A 52 -5.09 26.84 46.05
N ALA A 53 -4.88 28.14 46.27
CA ALA A 53 -4.06 28.65 47.39
C ALA A 53 -4.83 28.71 48.73
N ASP A 54 -6.15 28.91 48.68
CA ASP A 54 -7.01 28.98 49.87
C ASP A 54 -7.53 27.60 50.36
N ALA A 55 -7.31 26.53 49.59
CA ALA A 55 -7.62 25.15 50.01
C ALA A 55 -6.43 24.53 50.78
N GLY A 56 -6.16 25.04 51.98
CA GLY A 56 -5.27 24.38 52.92
C GLY A 56 -5.95 23.18 53.60
N HIS A 57 -5.22 22.04 53.67
CA HIS A 57 -5.47 20.85 54.54
C HIS A 57 -6.51 19.85 53.98
N ASN A 58 -6.29 18.55 53.82
CA ASN A 58 -5.34 17.56 54.34
C ASN A 58 -5.27 16.39 53.36
N ASP A 59 -4.09 16.03 52.85
CA ASP A 59 -3.84 14.61 52.62
C ASP A 59 -2.38 14.28 52.92
N LYS A 60 -2.19 13.31 53.81
CA LYS A 60 -0.89 12.79 54.22
C LYS A 60 -0.53 11.64 53.28
N ALA A 61 0.41 11.87 52.38
CA ALA A 61 1.33 10.85 51.88
C ALA A 61 2.54 11.62 51.31
N VAL A 62 3.58 11.86 52.10
CA VAL A 62 4.73 10.96 52.23
C VAL A 62 5.35 10.68 50.85
N SER A 63 6.47 11.36 50.66
CA SER A 63 7.64 10.99 49.88
C SER A 63 7.66 9.55 49.36
N ASP A 64 7.59 9.39 48.05
CA ASP A 64 8.37 8.37 47.35
C ASP A 64 8.73 8.88 45.95
N VAL A 65 9.91 9.49 45.88
CA VAL A 65 10.63 9.68 44.62
C VAL A 65 11.12 8.29 44.22
N GLN A 66 10.31 7.54 43.49
CA GLN A 66 10.80 6.36 42.77
C GLN A 66 10.00 6.11 41.50
N ASN A 67 10.61 6.55 40.39
CA ASN A 67 10.63 5.90 39.08
C ASN A 67 9.26 5.45 38.53
N LYS A 68 8.43 6.42 38.10
CA LYS A 68 7.29 6.15 37.23
C LYS A 68 7.60 6.66 35.82
N ASN A 69 7.64 5.71 34.89
CA ASN A 69 7.71 5.96 33.45
C ASN A 69 6.70 7.06 33.07
N GLU A 70 7.18 8.12 32.42
CA GLU A 70 6.37 9.21 31.86
C GLU A 70 5.27 8.62 30.97
N THR A 71 4.08 8.43 31.53
CA THR A 71 2.88 8.17 30.74
C THR A 71 2.23 9.51 30.46
N CYS A 72 1.95 9.78 29.18
CA CYS A 72 1.20 10.94 28.73
C CYS A 72 -0.27 10.77 29.14
N ASN A 73 -0.55 10.88 30.44
CA ASN A 73 -1.89 11.01 31.00
C ASN A 73 -2.14 12.47 31.34
N GLN A 74 -3.40 12.89 31.45
CA GLN A 74 -3.81 14.26 31.81
C GLN A 74 -3.47 14.65 33.26
N ASP A 75 -2.68 13.83 33.97
CA ASP A 75 -2.26 14.08 35.33
C ASP A 75 -0.93 14.81 35.33
N CYS A 76 -0.89 15.99 35.93
CA CYS A 76 0.25 16.90 35.86
C CYS A 76 0.87 17.03 37.26
N ASP A 77 1.98 16.34 37.47
CA ASP A 77 2.68 16.25 38.77
C ASP A 77 3.16 17.61 39.31
N TYR A 78 3.38 18.61 38.45
CA TYR A 78 3.95 19.92 38.81
C TYR A 78 2.99 21.11 38.64
N CYS A 79 1.74 20.88 38.25
CA CYS A 79 0.78 21.96 37.98
C CYS A 79 0.39 22.74 39.26
N SER A 80 0.57 22.14 40.45
CA SER A 80 0.34 22.80 41.74
C SER A 80 1.33 23.94 42.05
N LEU A 81 2.42 24.05 41.27
CA LEU A 81 3.49 25.04 41.48
C LEU A 81 3.46 26.18 40.45
N MET A 82 2.54 26.13 39.47
CA MET A 82 2.41 27.18 38.45
C MET A 82 1.59 28.38 38.95
N THR A 83 2.05 29.59 38.62
CA THR A 83 1.30 30.81 38.89
C THR A 83 0.30 31.09 37.78
N ALA A 84 -0.73 31.90 38.07
CA ALA A 84 -1.66 32.37 37.04
C ALA A 84 -0.93 33.13 35.91
N GLU A 85 0.17 33.80 36.22
CA GLU A 85 1.01 34.51 35.26
C GLU A 85 1.71 33.55 34.30
N ASP A 86 2.22 32.41 34.79
CA ASP A 86 2.86 31.39 33.94
C ASP A 86 1.87 30.80 32.93
N ILE A 87 0.62 30.57 33.36
CA ILE A 87 -0.45 30.00 32.52
C ILE A 87 -0.93 31.01 31.46
N ILE A 88 -1.04 32.29 31.83
CA ILE A 88 -1.49 33.35 30.91
C ILE A 88 -0.40 33.73 29.91
N ASN A 89 0.88 33.61 30.31
CA ASN A 89 2.02 33.86 29.44
C ASN A 89 2.34 32.70 28.49
N GLU A 90 1.77 31.51 28.73
CA GLU A 90 1.82 30.41 27.77
C GLU A 90 1.04 30.79 26.49
N SER A 91 1.50 30.32 25.33
CA SER A 91 0.96 30.73 24.04
C SER A 91 -0.55 30.40 23.92
N PRO A 92 -1.45 31.40 23.80
CA PRO A 92 -2.91 31.18 23.80
C PRO A 92 -3.44 30.63 22.47
N THR A 93 -2.56 30.19 21.58
CA THR A 93 -2.85 29.79 20.19
C THR A 93 -3.94 28.74 20.10
N ASN A 94 -4.05 27.84 21.10
CA ASN A 94 -5.03 26.76 21.10
C ASN A 94 -6.26 27.05 21.98
N SER A 95 -6.20 28.03 22.89
CA SER A 95 -7.27 28.29 23.86
C SER A 95 -8.58 28.73 23.19
N PHE A 96 -8.49 29.55 22.15
CA PHE A 96 -9.66 29.97 21.37
C PHE A 96 -10.25 28.82 20.55
N ALA A 97 -9.40 27.96 19.96
CA ALA A 97 -9.86 26.80 19.20
C ALA A 97 -10.63 25.82 20.10
N VAL A 98 -10.12 25.57 21.31
CA VAL A 98 -10.78 24.74 22.33
C VAL A 98 -12.10 25.38 22.78
N TYR A 99 -12.09 26.68 23.09
CA TYR A 99 -13.32 27.41 23.44
C TYR A 99 -14.37 27.32 22.33
N SER A 100 -13.98 27.55 21.08
CA SER A 100 -14.87 27.48 19.92
C SER A 100 -15.45 26.08 19.73
N ALA A 101 -14.62 25.04 19.85
CA ALA A 101 -15.08 23.65 19.77
C ALA A 101 -16.12 23.32 20.87
N ILE A 102 -15.86 23.73 22.11
CA ILE A 102 -16.80 23.51 23.22
C ILE A 102 -18.08 24.33 23.01
N TYR A 103 -17.94 25.60 22.64
CA TYR A 103 -19.07 26.50 22.40
C TYR A 103 -19.98 26.01 21.28
N THR A 104 -19.40 25.52 20.18
CA THR A 104 -20.17 24.99 19.04
C THR A 104 -20.94 23.73 19.43
N ILE A 105 -20.34 22.81 20.19
CA ILE A 105 -21.01 21.62 20.70
C ILE A 105 -22.16 22.03 21.64
N ALA A 106 -21.89 22.91 22.60
CA ALA A 106 -22.89 23.39 23.55
C ALA A 106 -24.06 24.08 22.85
N HIS A 107 -23.77 24.94 21.87
CA HIS A 107 -24.77 25.65 21.09
C HIS A 107 -25.58 24.72 20.18
N ALA A 108 -24.94 23.72 19.56
CA ALA A 108 -25.64 22.69 18.81
C ALA A 108 -26.59 21.88 19.72
N LEU A 109 -26.13 21.48 20.90
CA LEU A 109 -26.94 20.77 21.88
C LEU A 109 -28.11 21.63 22.37
N HIS A 110 -27.87 22.90 22.67
CA HIS A 110 -28.90 23.86 23.07
C HIS A 110 -30.02 23.95 22.03
N LYS A 111 -29.67 23.99 20.74
CA LYS A 111 -30.65 23.96 19.64
C LYS A 111 -31.38 22.63 19.51
N VAL A 112 -30.69 21.49 19.64
CA VAL A 112 -31.29 20.16 19.51
C VAL A 112 -32.25 19.87 20.67
N LEU A 113 -31.89 20.26 21.88
CA LEU A 113 -32.72 20.11 23.09
C LEU A 113 -33.80 21.18 23.22
N GLN A 114 -33.92 22.10 22.25
CA GLN A 114 -34.88 23.22 22.25
C GLN A 114 -34.90 23.95 23.60
N CYS A 115 -33.72 24.24 24.13
CA CYS A 115 -33.58 24.90 25.42
C CYS A 115 -34.06 26.35 25.33
N ASP A 116 -34.80 26.80 26.35
CA ASP A 116 -35.06 28.20 26.64
C ASP A 116 -34.22 28.64 27.87
N MET A 117 -34.34 29.89 28.32
CA MET A 117 -33.52 30.48 29.39
C MET A 117 -33.49 29.67 30.70
N ASN A 118 -34.54 28.88 30.99
CA ASN A 118 -34.68 28.16 32.25
C ASN A 118 -34.91 26.64 32.10
N GLU A 119 -35.23 26.12 30.91
CA GLU A 119 -35.63 24.72 30.74
C GLU A 119 -35.22 24.13 29.38
N CYS A 120 -34.91 22.84 29.36
CA CYS A 120 -34.50 22.09 28.17
C CYS A 120 -35.34 20.82 28.03
N HIS A 121 -35.71 20.44 26.81
CA HIS A 121 -36.44 19.20 26.54
C HIS A 121 -35.50 17.98 26.63
N LYS A 122 -35.44 17.34 27.80
CA LYS A 122 -34.57 16.17 28.07
C LYS A 122 -35.07 14.85 27.46
N ASN A 123 -36.30 14.80 26.96
CA ASN A 123 -36.92 13.58 26.41
C ASN A 123 -36.58 13.31 24.93
N ILE A 124 -35.66 14.10 24.34
CA ILE A 124 -35.23 13.93 22.95
C ILE A 124 -34.05 12.95 22.92
N THR A 125 -34.21 11.82 22.23
CA THR A 125 -33.11 10.87 21.97
C THR A 125 -32.22 11.42 20.86
N VAL A 126 -31.07 11.99 21.23
CA VAL A 126 -30.08 12.50 20.29
C VAL A 126 -29.40 11.30 19.61
N LYS A 127 -29.67 11.11 18.32
CA LYS A 127 -29.02 10.05 17.52
C LYS A 127 -27.83 10.63 16.76
N PRO A 128 -26.76 9.86 16.50
CA PRO A 128 -25.53 10.36 15.88
C PRO A 128 -25.73 11.10 14.54
N TYR A 129 -26.78 10.77 13.79
CA TYR A 129 -27.13 11.42 12.51
C TYR A 129 -27.81 12.79 12.65
N MET A 130 -28.14 13.25 13.87
CA MET A 130 -28.61 14.62 14.12
C MET A 130 -27.46 15.64 14.07
N VAL A 131 -26.21 15.18 14.05
CA VAL A 131 -25.05 15.99 13.71
C VAL A 131 -25.02 16.14 12.18
N PRO A 132 -24.97 17.36 11.61
CA PRO A 132 -24.95 17.52 10.16
C PRO A 132 -23.70 16.86 9.58
N PHE A 133 -23.88 15.99 8.58
CA PHE A 133 -22.77 15.44 7.82
C PHE A 133 -22.12 16.56 7.00
N SER A 134 -20.83 16.81 7.22
CA SER A 134 -20.04 17.80 6.46
C SER A 134 -19.56 17.23 5.14
N ASN A 135 -20.47 16.71 4.32
CA ASN A 135 -20.13 16.20 2.99
C ASN A 135 -20.32 17.31 1.95
N CYS A 136 -19.30 17.53 1.12
CA CYS A 136 -19.37 18.48 0.01
C CYS A 136 -20.45 18.09 -1.01
N SER A 137 -20.62 16.79 -1.25
CA SER A 137 -21.53 16.24 -2.25
C SER A 137 -22.24 15.01 -1.73
N VAL A 138 -23.50 14.85 -2.11
CA VAL A 138 -24.34 13.69 -1.76
C VAL A 138 -24.09 12.54 -2.73
N GLU A 139 -24.26 11.30 -2.26
CA GLU A 139 -24.12 10.12 -3.13
C GLU A 139 -25.15 10.13 -4.27
N CYS A 140 -24.70 9.76 -5.48
CA CYS A 140 -25.54 9.73 -6.66
C CYS A 140 -26.51 8.54 -6.64
N LYS A 141 -27.75 8.80 -7.06
CA LYS A 141 -28.76 7.74 -7.28
C LYS A 141 -28.43 6.91 -8.51
N ALA A 142 -28.97 5.70 -8.59
CA ALA A 142 -28.84 4.84 -9.76
C ALA A 142 -29.25 5.58 -11.05
N GLY A 143 -28.45 5.47 -12.10
CA GLY A 143 -28.61 6.19 -13.36
C GLY A 143 -27.92 7.57 -13.43
N TYR A 144 -27.14 7.95 -12.41
CA TYR A 144 -26.32 9.15 -12.37
C TYR A 144 -24.86 8.79 -12.04
N SER A 145 -23.91 9.47 -12.67
CA SER A 145 -22.47 9.30 -12.45
C SER A 145 -21.87 10.50 -11.74
N ARG A 146 -20.82 10.26 -10.94
CA ARG A 146 -20.07 11.31 -10.23
C ARG A 146 -19.16 12.03 -11.23
N GLN A 147 -19.30 13.34 -11.33
CA GLN A 147 -18.43 14.19 -12.12
C GLN A 147 -17.70 15.15 -11.18
N PRO A 148 -16.35 15.13 -11.10
CA PRO A 148 -15.61 15.96 -10.17
C PRO A 148 -15.90 17.45 -10.44
N GLU A 149 -16.15 18.20 -9.37
CA GLU A 149 -16.44 19.63 -9.43
C GLU A 149 -15.31 20.41 -8.77
N GLY A 150 -14.58 21.20 -9.57
CA GLY A 150 -13.46 22.00 -9.10
C GLY A 150 -12.21 21.18 -8.78
N PHE A 151 -11.44 21.62 -7.78
CA PHE A 151 -10.13 21.06 -7.43
C PHE A 151 -10.19 20.00 -6.31
N HIS A 152 -11.20 20.06 -5.44
CA HIS A 152 -11.29 19.15 -4.30
C HIS A 152 -11.80 17.77 -4.74
N SER A 153 -10.98 16.72 -4.53
CA SER A 153 -11.33 15.35 -4.92
C SER A 153 -12.59 14.80 -4.25
N CYS A 154 -13.07 15.42 -3.15
CA CYS A 154 -14.27 15.01 -2.43
C CYS A 154 -15.57 15.68 -2.94
N CYS A 155 -15.46 16.68 -3.82
CA CYS A 155 -16.61 17.42 -4.37
C CYS A 155 -16.93 16.94 -5.78
N PHE A 156 -18.17 16.52 -6.01
CA PHE A 156 -18.65 16.04 -7.30
C PHE A 156 -20.12 16.36 -7.53
N THR A 157 -20.50 16.54 -8.79
CA THR A 157 -21.89 16.67 -9.23
C THR A 157 -22.38 15.35 -9.80
N CYS A 158 -23.66 15.04 -9.57
CA CYS A 158 -24.29 13.87 -10.15
C CYS A 158 -24.85 14.21 -11.53
N LYS A 159 -24.18 13.78 -12.59
CA LYS A 159 -24.67 13.94 -13.96
C LYS A 159 -25.46 12.71 -14.39
N LYS A 160 -26.62 12.91 -15.01
CA LYS A 160 -27.43 11.81 -15.54
C LYS A 160 -26.63 11.04 -16.59
N TRP A 161 -26.71 9.71 -16.55
CA TRP A 161 -26.11 8.84 -17.53
C TRP A 161 -26.61 9.21 -18.93
N ASP A 162 -25.69 9.58 -19.82
CA ASP A 162 -25.98 9.82 -21.22
C ASP A 162 -25.90 8.47 -21.96
N PRO A 163 -26.98 7.98 -22.60
CA PRO A 163 -26.98 6.71 -23.32
C PRO A 163 -25.95 6.63 -24.45
N TYR A 164 -25.41 7.76 -24.91
CA TYR A 164 -24.52 7.84 -26.08
C TYR A 164 -23.03 8.01 -25.74
N THR A 165 -22.65 8.10 -24.46
CA THR A 165 -21.25 8.28 -24.04
C THR A 165 -20.71 7.05 -23.33
N CYS A 166 -19.63 6.45 -23.84
CA CYS A 166 -18.95 5.30 -23.23
C CYS A 166 -17.92 5.75 -22.19
N PHE A 167 -17.85 5.02 -21.06
CA PHE A 167 -16.82 5.20 -20.04
C PHE A 167 -16.06 3.88 -19.81
N PRO A 168 -14.77 3.94 -19.45
CA PRO A 168 -14.00 2.74 -19.15
C PRO A 168 -14.50 2.04 -17.87
N CYS A 169 -14.50 0.71 -17.87
CA CYS A 169 -14.78 -0.10 -16.68
C CYS A 169 -13.60 -0.10 -15.69
N ALA A 170 -13.81 -0.58 -14.46
CA ALA A 170 -12.74 -0.81 -13.49
C ALA A 170 -11.72 -1.83 -14.01
N GLU A 171 -10.48 -1.82 -13.49
CA GLU A 171 -9.39 -2.68 -14.01
C GLU A 171 -9.69 -4.18 -13.98
N SER A 172 -10.52 -4.65 -13.04
CA SER A 172 -10.96 -6.04 -12.91
C SER A 172 -12.19 -6.38 -13.74
N GLU A 173 -12.74 -5.43 -14.48
CA GLU A 173 -13.99 -5.54 -15.22
C GLU A 173 -13.79 -5.28 -16.71
N TRP A 174 -14.72 -5.76 -17.51
CA TRP A 174 -14.76 -5.57 -18.95
C TRP A 174 -16.20 -5.51 -19.44
N SER A 175 -16.44 -4.92 -20.61
CA SER A 175 -17.76 -4.81 -21.22
C SER A 175 -17.72 -5.30 -22.65
N ASP A 176 -18.77 -6.01 -23.07
CA ASP A 176 -19.00 -6.37 -24.47
C ASP A 176 -19.32 -5.12 -25.31
N GLU A 177 -19.13 -5.20 -26.64
CA GLU A 177 -19.50 -4.11 -27.55
C GLU A 177 -20.99 -3.76 -27.40
N GLY A 178 -21.30 -2.49 -27.14
CA GLY A 178 -22.67 -2.01 -26.96
C GLY A 178 -23.35 -2.40 -25.64
N SER A 179 -22.65 -3.06 -24.71
CA SER A 179 -23.18 -3.37 -23.38
C SER A 179 -23.21 -2.14 -22.48
N THR A 180 -24.31 -1.96 -21.76
CA THR A 180 -24.53 -0.90 -20.76
C THR A 180 -24.01 -1.25 -19.38
N THR A 181 -23.47 -2.47 -19.20
CA THR A 181 -23.02 -3.00 -17.92
C THR A 181 -21.61 -3.57 -18.02
N CYS A 182 -20.77 -3.26 -17.04
CA CYS A 182 -19.46 -3.90 -16.87
C CYS A 182 -19.64 -5.26 -16.19
N LYS A 183 -18.91 -6.27 -16.65
CA LYS A 183 -18.87 -7.64 -16.11
C LYS A 183 -17.47 -7.91 -15.56
N THR A 184 -17.38 -8.77 -14.56
CA THR A 184 -16.07 -9.23 -14.05
C THR A 184 -15.28 -9.94 -15.15
N ARG A 185 -13.99 -9.65 -15.24
CA ARG A 185 -13.10 -10.25 -16.24
C ARG A 185 -13.06 -11.78 -16.10
N SER A 186 -13.50 -12.48 -17.14
CA SER A 186 -13.35 -13.93 -17.22
C SER A 186 -11.90 -14.27 -17.56
N VAL A 187 -11.30 -15.19 -16.80
CA VAL A 187 -9.97 -15.72 -17.12
C VAL A 187 -10.17 -16.83 -18.15
N VAL A 188 -9.66 -16.64 -19.36
CA VAL A 188 -9.65 -17.67 -20.39
C VAL A 188 -8.49 -18.62 -20.08
N TYR A 189 -8.82 -19.90 -19.92
CA TYR A 189 -7.84 -20.97 -19.74
C TYR A 189 -8.12 -22.07 -20.78
N PRO A 190 -7.06 -22.67 -21.36
CA PRO A 190 -7.23 -23.74 -22.33
C PRO A 190 -7.87 -24.96 -21.65
N GLN A 191 -9.03 -25.36 -22.16
CA GLN A 191 -9.76 -26.52 -21.64
C GLN A 191 -9.31 -27.79 -22.35
N PHE A 192 -9.37 -28.94 -21.67
CA PHE A 192 -9.05 -30.25 -22.27
C PHE A 192 -9.92 -30.60 -23.48
N THR A 193 -11.11 -30.00 -23.56
CA THR A 193 -12.11 -30.21 -24.61
C THR A 193 -11.83 -29.39 -25.88
N GLU A 194 -10.96 -28.38 -25.81
CA GLU A 194 -10.64 -27.55 -26.96
C GLU A 194 -9.69 -28.26 -27.93
N ILE A 195 -9.97 -28.18 -29.23
CA ILE A 195 -9.16 -28.76 -30.31
C ILE A 195 -7.65 -28.44 -30.18
N PRO A 196 -7.21 -27.18 -29.98
CA PRO A 196 -5.79 -26.88 -29.83
C PRO A 196 -5.16 -27.60 -28.62
N SER A 197 -5.89 -27.72 -27.51
CA SER A 197 -5.42 -28.43 -26.31
C SER A 197 -5.21 -29.91 -26.57
N ILE A 198 -6.15 -30.55 -27.28
CA ILE A 198 -6.08 -31.97 -27.66
C ILE A 198 -4.85 -32.22 -28.54
N ILE A 199 -4.61 -31.37 -29.55
CA ILE A 199 -3.43 -31.49 -30.44
C ILE A 199 -2.13 -31.39 -29.65
N VAL A 200 -2.02 -30.43 -28.73
CA VAL A 200 -0.82 -30.25 -27.90
C VAL A 200 -0.63 -31.44 -26.95
N MET A 201 -1.68 -31.97 -26.35
CA MET A 201 -1.58 -33.15 -25.48
C MET A 201 -1.11 -34.39 -26.24
N ILE A 202 -1.71 -34.69 -27.41
CA ILE A 202 -1.34 -35.86 -28.21
C ILE A 202 0.10 -35.74 -28.71
N SER A 203 0.48 -34.56 -29.22
CA SER A 203 1.85 -34.33 -29.69
C SER A 203 2.87 -34.44 -28.54
N THR A 204 2.56 -33.89 -27.37
CA THR A 204 3.41 -34.00 -26.17
C THR A 204 3.53 -35.45 -25.69
N ALA A 205 2.43 -36.20 -25.66
CA ALA A 205 2.45 -37.61 -25.27
C ALA A 205 3.31 -38.45 -26.24
N CYS A 206 3.18 -38.22 -27.55
CA CYS A 206 4.01 -38.87 -28.56
C CYS A 206 5.50 -38.55 -28.36
N LEU A 207 5.85 -37.28 -28.11
CA LEU A 207 7.23 -36.88 -27.82
C LEU A 207 7.78 -37.55 -26.56
N ILE A 208 7.01 -37.64 -25.47
CA ILE A 208 7.42 -38.32 -24.24
C ILE A 208 7.70 -39.80 -24.51
N ILE A 209 6.83 -40.48 -25.25
CA ILE A 209 7.00 -41.90 -25.61
C ILE A 209 8.28 -42.10 -26.42
N LEU A 210 8.53 -41.25 -27.42
CA LEU A 210 9.73 -41.33 -28.26
C LEU A 210 11.00 -41.06 -27.44
N LEU A 211 11.01 -40.03 -26.61
CA LEU A 211 12.15 -39.69 -25.75
C LEU A 211 12.44 -40.81 -24.74
N PHE A 212 11.40 -41.40 -24.15
CA PHE A 212 11.54 -42.51 -23.22
C PHE A 212 12.06 -43.78 -23.91
N ALA A 213 11.57 -44.08 -25.12
CA ALA A 213 12.08 -45.19 -25.92
C ALA A 213 13.57 -45.03 -26.23
N ILE A 214 14.01 -43.82 -26.63
CA ILE A 214 15.43 -43.50 -26.87
C ILE A 214 16.23 -43.64 -25.58
N PHE A 215 15.71 -43.15 -24.45
CA PHE A 215 16.36 -43.28 -23.15
C PHE A 215 16.59 -44.74 -22.77
N CYS A 216 15.56 -45.59 -22.89
CA CYS A 216 15.66 -47.03 -22.63
C CYS A 216 16.62 -47.73 -23.59
N LEU A 217 16.59 -47.38 -24.88
CA LEU A 217 17.51 -47.91 -25.88
C LEU A 217 18.97 -47.60 -25.53
N PHE A 218 19.24 -46.35 -25.13
CA PHE A 218 20.59 -45.91 -24.75
C PHE A 218 21.03 -46.54 -23.44
N ALA A 219 20.12 -46.71 -22.48
CA ALA A 219 20.40 -47.39 -21.22
C ALA A 219 20.72 -48.88 -21.42
N TYR A 220 19.95 -49.57 -22.26
CA TYR A 220 20.20 -50.97 -22.59
C TYR A 220 21.53 -51.16 -23.33
N ASN A 221 21.85 -50.27 -24.27
CA ASN A 221 23.08 -50.31 -25.04
C ASN A 221 24.21 -49.48 -24.42
N TYR A 222 24.19 -49.24 -23.10
CA TYR A 222 25.14 -48.33 -22.44
C TYR A 222 26.61 -48.74 -22.63
N ASP A 223 26.87 -50.05 -22.63
CA ASP A 223 28.22 -50.61 -22.81
C ASP A 223 28.75 -50.48 -24.24
N THR A 224 27.90 -50.11 -25.20
CA THR A 224 28.34 -49.93 -26.58
C THR A 224 29.23 -48.68 -26.72
N PRO A 225 30.33 -48.77 -27.50
CA PRO A 225 31.22 -47.62 -27.72
C PRO A 225 30.52 -46.44 -28.40
N VAL A 226 29.38 -46.69 -29.07
CA VAL A 226 28.54 -45.67 -29.70
C VAL A 226 27.92 -44.72 -28.66
N VAL A 227 27.28 -45.26 -27.61
CA VAL A 227 26.65 -44.43 -26.55
C VAL A 227 27.70 -43.67 -25.74
N LYS A 228 28.83 -44.33 -25.47
CA LYS A 228 29.97 -43.73 -24.75
C LYS A 228 30.60 -42.56 -25.52
N SER A 229 30.70 -42.68 -26.85
CA SER A 229 31.24 -41.62 -27.73
C SER A 229 30.25 -40.48 -27.95
N ALA A 230 28.96 -40.78 -28.11
CA ALA A 230 27.90 -39.78 -28.29
C ALA A 230 27.75 -38.86 -27.07
N GLY A 231 28.04 -39.38 -25.88
CA GLY A 231 28.35 -38.54 -24.73
C GLY A 231 28.14 -39.13 -23.36
N GLY A 232 27.91 -40.45 -23.28
CA GLY A 232 27.77 -41.18 -22.03
C GLY A 232 26.74 -40.52 -21.11
N SER A 233 27.15 -40.24 -19.87
CA SER A 233 26.29 -39.69 -18.80
C SER A 233 25.60 -38.37 -19.18
N MET A 234 26.25 -37.49 -19.95
CA MET A 234 25.67 -36.19 -20.34
C MET A 234 24.44 -36.35 -21.26
N CYS A 235 24.40 -37.41 -22.06
CA CYS A 235 23.27 -37.70 -22.94
C CYS A 235 22.03 -38.15 -22.15
N PHE A 236 22.22 -38.96 -21.09
CA PHE A 236 21.13 -39.35 -20.20
C PHE A 236 20.54 -38.15 -19.47
N LEU A 237 21.38 -37.23 -19.02
CA LEU A 237 20.94 -36.00 -18.35
C LEU A 237 20.12 -35.11 -19.31
N MET A 238 20.56 -34.95 -20.56
CA MET A 238 19.78 -34.25 -21.60
C MET A 238 18.42 -34.91 -21.83
N LEU A 239 18.38 -36.21 -22.09
CA LEU A 239 17.14 -36.95 -22.36
C LEU A 239 16.18 -36.89 -21.17
N ALA A 240 16.67 -37.08 -19.95
CA ALA A 240 15.85 -36.97 -18.73
C ALA A 240 15.26 -35.58 -18.56
N SER A 241 16.07 -34.52 -18.75
CA SER A 241 15.59 -33.14 -18.65
C SER A 241 14.54 -32.78 -19.71
N LEU A 242 14.67 -33.31 -20.94
CA LEU A 242 13.68 -33.16 -22.00
C LEU A 242 12.36 -33.87 -21.65
N ILE A 243 12.41 -35.09 -21.11
CA ILE A 243 11.21 -35.82 -20.67
C ILE A 243 10.49 -35.02 -19.58
N LEU A 244 11.19 -34.58 -18.53
CA LEU A 244 10.58 -33.84 -17.42
C LEU A 244 10.01 -32.49 -17.86
N SER A 245 10.69 -31.78 -18.78
CA SER A 245 10.17 -30.54 -19.36
C SER A 245 8.91 -30.79 -20.20
N SER A 246 8.86 -31.89 -20.96
CA SER A 246 7.69 -32.24 -21.77
C SER A 246 6.49 -32.62 -20.89
N VAL A 247 6.71 -33.33 -19.78
CA VAL A 247 5.65 -33.64 -18.80
C VAL A 247 5.03 -32.37 -18.22
N SER A 248 5.83 -31.31 -18.03
CA SER A 248 5.32 -30.06 -17.44
C SER A 248 4.24 -29.37 -18.30
N VAL A 249 4.25 -29.60 -19.62
CA VAL A 249 3.24 -29.08 -20.56
C VAL A 249 1.84 -29.62 -20.24
N LEU A 250 1.74 -30.82 -19.67
CA LEU A 250 0.44 -31.41 -19.30
C LEU A 250 -0.24 -30.66 -18.14
N PHE A 251 0.52 -29.95 -17.31
CA PHE A 251 -0.03 -29.13 -16.21
C PHE A 251 -0.51 -27.74 -16.65
N PHE A 252 -0.39 -27.39 -17.94
CA PHE A 252 -0.93 -26.12 -18.47
C PHE A 252 -2.45 -26.16 -18.68
N PHE A 253 -3.04 -27.35 -18.75
CA PHE A 253 -4.45 -27.56 -18.98
C PHE A 253 -5.23 -27.58 -17.65
N GLU A 254 -6.49 -27.13 -17.69
CA GLU A 254 -7.39 -26.98 -16.53
C GLU A 254 -7.21 -25.69 -15.72
N LYS A 255 -8.10 -25.46 -14.74
CA LYS A 255 -8.13 -24.25 -13.93
C LYS A 255 -6.88 -24.18 -13.04
N PRO A 256 -6.10 -23.08 -13.08
CA PRO A 256 -4.85 -22.99 -12.35
C PRO A 256 -5.10 -23.04 -10.84
N THR A 257 -4.60 -24.10 -10.20
CA THR A 257 -4.46 -24.20 -8.74
C THR A 257 -3.03 -23.81 -8.35
N SER A 258 -2.79 -23.30 -7.15
CA SER A 258 -1.46 -22.81 -6.73
C SER A 258 -0.33 -23.82 -6.94
N LEU A 259 -0.60 -25.11 -6.69
CA LEU A 259 0.35 -26.20 -6.93
C LEU A 259 0.67 -26.37 -8.43
N PHE A 260 -0.36 -26.47 -9.26
CA PHE A 260 -0.21 -26.60 -10.72
C PHE A 260 0.51 -25.38 -11.31
N CYS A 261 0.30 -24.19 -10.77
CA CYS A 261 1.02 -22.97 -11.18
C CYS A 261 2.53 -23.08 -10.93
N LEU A 262 2.93 -23.62 -9.77
CA LEU A 262 4.33 -23.83 -9.43
C LEU A 262 4.96 -24.93 -10.30
N LEU A 263 4.29 -26.08 -10.42
CA LEU A 263 4.74 -27.19 -11.27
C LEU A 263 4.87 -26.78 -12.75
N ARG A 264 3.97 -25.92 -13.23
CA ARG A 264 4.00 -25.42 -14.60
C ARG A 264 5.24 -24.60 -14.90
N ASN A 265 5.53 -23.60 -14.07
CA ASN A 265 6.56 -22.61 -14.40
C ASN A 265 7.94 -23.00 -13.87
N ALA A 266 8.05 -23.43 -12.61
CA ALA A 266 9.36 -23.66 -11.98
C ALA A 266 10.06 -24.89 -12.56
N ILE A 267 9.31 -26.00 -12.71
CA ILE A 267 9.86 -27.27 -13.22
C ILE A 267 10.22 -27.13 -14.69
N PHE A 268 9.33 -26.55 -15.51
CA PHE A 268 9.62 -26.31 -16.92
C PHE A 268 10.91 -25.51 -17.11
N THR A 269 11.02 -24.35 -16.45
CA THR A 269 12.20 -23.48 -16.58
C THR A 269 13.46 -24.20 -16.12
N PHE A 270 13.44 -24.85 -14.96
CA PHE A 270 14.62 -25.54 -14.43
C PHE A 270 15.14 -26.62 -15.37
N PHE A 271 14.29 -27.58 -15.78
CA PHE A 271 14.73 -28.69 -16.62
C PHE A 271 15.05 -28.26 -18.05
N PHE A 272 14.33 -27.28 -18.60
CA PHE A 272 14.63 -26.74 -19.92
C PHE A 272 15.99 -26.01 -19.94
N THR A 273 16.31 -25.23 -18.90
CA THR A 273 17.62 -24.59 -18.76
C THR A 273 18.74 -25.62 -18.63
N VAL A 274 18.53 -26.69 -17.86
CA VAL A 274 19.49 -27.80 -17.77
C VAL A 274 19.73 -28.43 -19.15
N CYS A 275 18.67 -28.70 -19.93
CA CYS A 275 18.80 -29.22 -21.28
C CYS A 275 19.63 -28.31 -22.19
N ILE A 276 19.31 -27.00 -22.23
CA ILE A 276 20.04 -26.03 -23.05
C ILE A 276 21.51 -25.94 -22.61
N SER A 277 21.76 -25.97 -21.30
CA SER A 277 23.13 -25.94 -20.76
C SER A 277 23.94 -27.15 -21.23
N CYS A 278 23.35 -28.34 -21.23
CA CYS A 278 24.03 -29.54 -21.73
C CYS A 278 24.24 -29.53 -23.24
N LEU A 279 23.26 -29.03 -24.01
CA LEU A 279 23.38 -28.86 -25.46
C LEU A 279 24.50 -27.87 -25.80
N THR A 280 24.56 -26.73 -25.12
CA THR A 280 25.60 -25.71 -25.34
C THR A 280 26.99 -26.25 -25.01
N VAL A 281 27.17 -26.92 -23.86
CA VAL A 281 28.44 -27.59 -23.51
C VAL A 281 28.87 -28.56 -24.61
N ARG A 282 27.94 -29.36 -25.14
CA ARG A 282 28.22 -30.29 -26.25
C ARG A 282 28.61 -29.56 -27.54
N SER A 283 27.89 -28.51 -27.90
CA SER A 283 28.22 -27.69 -29.07
C SER A 283 29.61 -27.05 -28.94
N PHE A 284 29.96 -26.53 -27.76
CA PHE A 284 31.30 -25.98 -27.50
C PHE A 284 32.39 -27.04 -27.59
N GLN A 285 32.19 -28.23 -27.00
CA GLN A 285 33.15 -29.34 -27.11
C GLN A 285 33.45 -29.67 -28.58
N ILE A 286 32.40 -29.79 -29.40
CA ILE A 286 32.55 -30.07 -30.84
C ILE A 286 33.29 -28.92 -31.54
N PHE A 287 32.91 -27.67 -31.27
CA PHE A 287 33.56 -26.50 -31.85
C PHE A 287 35.05 -26.44 -31.51
N TYR A 288 35.43 -26.63 -30.25
CA TYR A 288 36.83 -26.63 -29.82
C TYR A 288 37.64 -27.76 -30.47
N ILE A 289 37.07 -28.97 -30.58
CA ILE A 289 37.73 -30.11 -31.23
C ILE A 289 37.97 -29.80 -32.73
N VAL A 290 36.97 -29.28 -33.42
CA VAL A 290 37.09 -28.91 -34.85
C VAL A 290 38.11 -27.81 -35.03
N LEU A 291 38.04 -26.76 -34.20
CA LEU A 291 38.97 -25.63 -34.23
C LEU A 291 40.41 -26.10 -34.01
N PHE A 292 40.67 -26.86 -32.95
CA PHE A 292 42.01 -27.38 -32.64
C PHE A 292 42.54 -28.31 -33.73
N SER A 293 41.67 -29.15 -34.31
CA SER A 293 42.01 -29.99 -35.46
C SER A 293 42.42 -29.15 -36.67
N THR A 294 41.66 -28.10 -37.02
CA THR A 294 41.99 -27.19 -38.11
C THR A 294 43.29 -26.41 -37.86
N TYR A 295 43.53 -25.92 -36.63
CA TYR A 295 44.77 -25.24 -36.27
C TYR A 295 45.98 -26.18 -36.33
N THR A 296 45.86 -27.39 -35.78
CA THR A 296 46.93 -28.40 -35.83
C THR A 296 47.22 -28.82 -37.27
N PHE A 297 46.19 -28.96 -38.11
CA PHE A 297 46.35 -29.26 -39.53
C PHE A 297 47.03 -28.11 -40.28
N LYS A 298 46.72 -26.85 -39.94
CA LYS A 298 47.43 -25.68 -40.47
C LYS A 298 48.90 -25.66 -40.08
N VAL A 299 49.24 -25.91 -38.81
CA VAL A 299 50.63 -25.91 -38.32
C VAL A 299 51.47 -27.06 -38.91
N LYS A 300 50.84 -28.15 -39.39
CA LYS A 300 51.55 -29.27 -40.00
C LYS A 300 51.82 -29.09 -41.51
N ILE A 301 51.20 -28.09 -42.14
CA ILE A 301 51.31 -27.81 -43.58
C ILE A 301 52.27 -26.65 -43.87
N TYR A 302 52.56 -25.80 -42.88
CA TYR A 302 53.61 -24.78 -42.93
C TYR A 302 54.89 -25.28 -42.28
#